data_AF-A0A3D0P7A8-F1
#
_entry.id   AF-A0A3D0P7A8-F1
#
_cell.length_a   1.000
_cell.length_b   1.000
_cell.length_c   1.000
_cell.angle_alpha   90.00
_cell.angle_beta   90.00
_cell.angle_gamma   90.00
#
_symmetry.space_group_name_H-M   'P 1'
#
loop_
_entity.id
_entity.type
_entity.pdbx_description
1 polymer ?
#
loop_
_entity_poly.entity_id
_entity_poly.type
_entity_poly.pdbx_seq_one_letter_code
_entity_poly.pdbx_strand_id
1 'polypeptide(L)' 'MSSSFHHQPVLPQQVLEALAELPDEGVLLDATVGGGGHSSLLLDAHPGWQLIGLDQDPAAR' A
#
# COMPACT_ATOMS: atom_id res chain seq x y z
N MET A 1 18.68 21.60 -11.27
CA MET A 1 18.21 20.74 -10.17
C MET A 1 17.13 19.84 -10.76
N SER A 2 17.46 18.59 -11.08
CA SER A 2 16.43 17.62 -11.50
C SER A 2 15.67 17.22 -10.24
N SER A 3 14.39 17.57 -10.18
CA SER A 3 13.47 16.95 -9.24
C SER A 3 13.42 15.46 -9.60
N SER A 4 13.88 14.59 -8.69
CA SER A 4 13.70 13.15 -8.82
C SER A 4 12.22 12.83 -8.70
N PHE A 5 11.69 12.05 -9.64
CA PHE A 5 10.31 11.58 -9.55
C PHE A 5 10.12 10.77 -8.26
N HIS A 6 9.11 11.13 -7.47
CA HIS A 6 8.66 10.37 -6.32
C HIS A 6 7.20 10.01 -6.53
N HIS A 7 6.89 8.72 -6.63
CA HIS A 7 5.50 8.28 -6.77
C HIS A 7 4.76 8.54 -5.47
N GLN A 8 3.63 9.24 -5.54
CA GLN A 8 2.71 9.42 -4.43
C GLN A 8 1.45 8.61 -4.72
N PRO A 9 1.04 7.71 -3.81
CA PRO A 9 -0.22 6.97 -3.97
C PRO A 9 -1.40 7.95 -4.07
N VAL A 10 -2.37 7.62 -4.91
CA VAL A 10 -3.59 8.44 -5.07
C VAL A 10 -4.50 8.22 -3.85
N LEU A 11 -5.01 9.30 -3.26
CA LEU A 11 -5.89 9.28 -2.08
C LEU A 11 -5.34 8.48 -0.87
N PRO A 12 -4.09 8.73 -0.45
CA PRO A 12 -3.43 7.90 0.56
C PRO A 12 -4.14 7.98 1.92
N GLN A 13 -4.63 9.17 2.28
CA GLN A 13 -5.26 9.40 3.58
C GLN A 13 -6.65 8.76 3.66
N GLN A 14 -7.45 8.83 2.59
CA GLN A 14 -8.76 8.20 2.54
C GLN A 14 -8.67 6.68 2.65
N VAL A 15 -7.64 6.08 2.05
CA VAL A 15 -7.39 4.63 2.17
C VAL A 15 -7.03 4.25 3.60
N LEU A 16 -6.16 5.02 4.27
CA LEU A 16 -5.84 4.80 5.68
C LEU A 16 -7.06 4.94 6.59
N GLU A 17 -7.85 6.00 6.41
CA GLU A 17 -9.06 6.25 7.20
C GLU A 17 -10.12 5.15 7.00
N ALA A 18 -10.27 4.63 5.78
CA ALA A 18 -11.22 3.56 5.48
C ALA A 18 -10.89 2.23 6.17
N LEU A 19 -9.63 2.02 6.58
CA LEU A 19 -9.13 0.78 7.16
C LEU A 19 -8.75 0.93 8.65
N ALA A 20 -8.93 2.11 9.23
CA ALA A 20 -8.46 2.45 10.58
C ALA A 20 -9.10 1.62 11.71
N GLU A 21 -10.31 1.08 11.52
CA GLU A 21 -11.03 0.29 12.53
C GLU A 21 -10.84 -1.23 12.40
N LEU A 22 -9.93 -1.68 11.54
CA LEU A 22 -9.62 -3.10 11.37
C LEU A 22 -8.74 -3.64 12.51
N PRO A 23 -8.73 -4.98 12.74
CA PRO A 23 -7.91 -5.59 13.78
C PRO A 23 -6.41 -5.31 13.64
N ASP A 24 -5.68 -5.33 14.76
CA ASP A 24 -4.23 -5.04 14.80
C ASP A 24 -3.37 -6.06 14.02
N GLU A 25 -3.87 -7.28 13.84
CA GLU A 25 -3.21 -8.37 13.10
C GLU A 25 -4.13 -8.88 11.99
N GLY A 26 -3.53 -9.23 10.85
CA GLY A 26 -4.30 -9.71 9.71
C GLY A 26 -3.48 -9.90 8.44
N VAL A 27 -4.15 -10.36 7.39
CA VAL A 27 -3.58 -10.44 6.04
C VAL A 27 -4.30 -9.44 5.15
N LEU A 28 -3.54 -8.45 4.66
CA LEU A 28 -3.98 -7.48 3.65
C LEU A 28 -3.79 -8.09 2.25
N LEU A 29 -4.86 -8.06 1.46
CA LEU A 29 -4.79 -8.36 0.02
C LEU A 29 -4.81 -7.04 -0.75
N ASP A 30 -3.67 -6.65 -1.33
CA ASP A 30 -3.59 -5.57 -2.31
C ASP A 30 -3.72 -6.17 -3.71
N ALA A 31 -4.88 -6.02 -4.33
CA ALA A 31 -5.18 -6.60 -5.63
C ALA A 31 -4.53 -5.85 -6.81
N THR A 32 -3.88 -4.71 -6.54
CA THR A 32 -3.29 -3.83 -7.56
C THR A 32 -1.98 -3.22 -7.05
N VAL A 33 -1.06 -4.08 -6.57
CA VAL A 33 0.10 -3.64 -5.79
C VAL A 33 0.97 -2.63 -6.54
N GLY A 34 1.11 -2.76 -7.87
CA GLY A 34 1.88 -1.84 -8.69
C GLY A 34 3.30 -1.65 -8.17
N GLY A 35 3.64 -0.40 -7.81
CA GLY A 35 4.92 -0.06 -7.17
C GLY A 35 4.89 -0.08 -5.63
N GLY A 36 3.87 -0.69 -5.02
CA GLY A 36 3.76 -0.91 -3.57
C GLY A 36 3.40 0.31 -2.72
N GLY A 37 3.03 1.44 -3.34
CA GLY A 37 2.86 2.69 -2.62
C GLY A 37 1.77 2.68 -1.54
N HIS A 38 0.56 2.17 -1.84
CA HIS A 38 -0.50 2.02 -0.84
C HIS A 38 -0.18 0.95 0.19
N SER A 39 0.32 -0.19 -0.28
CA SER A 39 0.78 -1.30 0.57
C SER A 39 1.79 -0.84 1.63
N SER A 40 2.79 -0.04 1.26
CA SER A 40 3.79 0.50 2.20
C SER A 40 3.14 1.37 3.28
N LEU A 41 2.25 2.29 2.89
CA LEU A 41 1.54 3.17 3.83
C LEU A 41 0.70 2.37 4.83
N LEU A 42 0.04 1.30 4.37
CA LEU A 42 -0.80 0.47 5.22
C LEU A 42 0.03 -0.39 6.18
N LEU A 43 1.16 -0.95 5.73
CA LEU A 43 2.06 -1.72 6.61
C LEU A 43 2.76 -0.83 7.64
N ASP A 44 3.08 0.41 7.30
CA ASP A 44 3.61 1.39 8.25
C ASP A 44 2.58 1.74 9.34
N ALA A 45 1.29 1.85 8.97
CA ALA A 45 0.20 2.13 9.89
C ALA A 45 -0.24 0.90 10.71
N HIS A 46 -0.12 -0.30 10.14
CA HIS A 46 -0.55 -1.57 10.72
C HIS A 46 0.59 -2.60 10.71
N PRO A 47 1.57 -2.49 11.63
CA PRO A 47 2.77 -3.33 11.62
C PRO A 47 2.51 -4.82 11.93
N GLY A 48 1.32 -5.16 12.45
CA GLY A 48 0.88 -6.56 12.65
C GLY A 48 0.30 -7.21 11.39
N TRP A 49 0.18 -6.47 10.29
CA TRP A 49 -0.38 -7.01 9.06
C TRP A 49 0.68 -7.68 8.18
N GLN A 50 0.26 -8.71 7.46
CA GLN A 50 1.01 -9.35 6.38
C GLN A 50 0.38 -8.99 5.04
N LEU A 51 1.20 -8.83 4.00
CA LEU A 51 0.73 -8.43 2.68
C LEU A 51 0.74 -9.62 1.70
N ILE A 52 -0.36 -9.78 0.96
CA ILE A 52 -0.41 -10.49 -0.31
C ILE A 52 -0.67 -9.44 -1.39
N GLY A 53 0.33 -9.18 -2.24
CA GLY A 53 0.22 -8.26 -3.37
C GLY A 53 -0.03 -9.00 -4.67
N LEU A 54 -0.98 -8.52 -5.46
CA LEU A 54 -1.25 -9.00 -6.81
C LEU A 54 -1.03 -7.85 -7.81
N ASP A 55 -0.36 -8.15 -8.91
CA ASP A 55 -0.38 -7.32 -10.10
C ASP A 55 -0.38 -8.23 -11.33
N GLN A 56 -1.04 -7.78 -12.40
CA GLN A 56 -1.00 -8.48 -13.67
C GLN A 56 0.27 -8.13 -14.46
N ASP A 57 0.84 -6.94 -14.24
CA ASP A 57 2.06 -6.51 -14.90
C ASP A 57 3.26 -7.26 -14.33
N PRO A 58 3.94 -8.11 -15.12
CA PRO A 58 5.15 -8.80 -14.66
C PRO A 58 6.32 -7.84 -14.35
N ALA A 59 6.22 -6.57 -14.76
CA ALA A 59 7.19 -5.54 -14.44
C ALA A 59 6.93 -4.82 -13.10
N ALA A 60 5.80 -5.07 -12.43
CA ALA A 60 5.55 -4.59 -11.07
C ALA A 60 6.60 -5.15 -10.09
N ARG A 61 7.07 -4.32 -9.15
CA ARG A 61 8.19 -4.64 -8.24
C ARG A 61 7.97 -4.07 -6.86
#